data_AF-A0A9D7UAK6-F1
#
_entry.id   AF-A0A9D7UAK6-F1
#
_cell.length_a   1.000
_cell.length_b   1.000
_cell.length_c   1.000
_cell.angle_alpha   90.00
_cell.angle_beta   90.00
_cell.angle_gamma   90.00
#
_symmetry.space_group_name_H-M   'P 1'
#
loop_
_entity.id
_entity.type
_entity.pdbx_description
1 polymer ?
#
loop_
_entity_poly.entity_id
_entity_poly.type
_entity_poly.pdbx_seq_one_letter_code
_entity_poly.pdbx_strand_id
1 'polypeptide(L)'
;MSLPIDRSLSPRLDATAVASHKLTNLPADHMFIAEYAHGEWRKARIQPYRPIPMSPLALGMHYAQIVFEGMKAYRMAGDSIGVFRTDRHHERFNRSLVRMCMPEISQELFTDAIHTLVDLDRDWVPPGPDAAYYIRPFMIASEERMGLKAADEFLFMVVGGPFRPLYQKPLRVKVEREFTRAAHDGTGFAKCAGNYTAAMYPTRLAQEAGFDQVIWTDARDHAFVEESGTMNLAFMINGTVVTPALSDTILDGVTRDSLLTIARDLGIGVEERPVSVEELHAGLLSGSITEAFGVGTAASVAPIGVINIDGEDLALQISQENTMFRLKQQLNEIRYGAIPDQRGWMNIVDGRAK
;
A
#
# COMPACT_ATOMS: atom_id res chain seq x y z
N MET A 1 -20.39 4.04 16.93
CA MET A 1 -21.44 5.11 17.04
C MET A 1 -21.78 5.62 15.64
N SER A 2 -23.00 6.09 15.33
CA SER A 2 -23.29 6.60 13.96
C SER A 2 -22.54 7.91 13.69
N LEU A 3 -21.60 7.90 12.74
CA LEU A 3 -20.87 9.09 12.30
C LEU A 3 -21.83 10.10 11.66
N PRO A 4 -21.76 11.40 11.99
CA PRO A 4 -22.47 12.44 11.25
C PRO A 4 -22.04 12.47 9.79
N ILE A 5 -23.01 12.58 8.86
CA ILE A 5 -22.79 12.62 7.41
C ILE A 5 -23.33 13.91 6.84
N ASP A 6 -22.45 14.69 6.21
CA ASP A 6 -22.80 15.81 5.33
C ASP A 6 -22.62 15.37 3.87
N ARG A 7 -23.73 15.24 3.13
CA ARG A 7 -23.74 14.69 1.75
C ARG A 7 -23.44 15.79 0.74
N SER A 8 -22.68 15.45 -0.30
CA SER A 8 -22.38 16.37 -1.41
C SER A 8 -23.65 16.77 -2.15
N LEU A 9 -23.83 18.08 -2.33
CA LEU A 9 -24.90 18.65 -3.17
C LEU A 9 -24.50 18.76 -4.65
N SER A 10 -23.26 18.40 -4.99
CA SER A 10 -22.73 18.47 -6.35
C SER A 10 -21.84 17.25 -6.62
N PRO A 11 -22.44 16.06 -6.81
CA PRO A 11 -21.70 14.84 -7.09
C PRO A 11 -20.87 14.96 -8.37
N ARG A 12 -19.65 14.45 -8.34
CA ARG A 12 -18.71 14.40 -9.47
C ARG A 12 -18.71 13.04 -10.16
N LEU A 13 -19.50 12.09 -9.66
CA LEU A 13 -19.57 10.73 -10.18
C LEU A 13 -19.97 10.74 -11.66
N ASP A 14 -19.08 10.23 -12.49
CA ASP A 14 -19.41 9.75 -13.84
C ASP A 14 -19.48 8.22 -13.79
N ALA A 15 -20.69 7.69 -13.60
CA ALA A 15 -20.92 6.25 -13.49
C ALA A 15 -20.46 5.47 -14.74
N THR A 16 -20.56 6.08 -15.93
CA THR A 16 -20.08 5.46 -17.17
C THR A 16 -18.56 5.36 -17.16
N ALA A 17 -17.89 6.40 -16.67
CA ALA A 17 -16.44 6.39 -16.56
C ALA A 17 -15.94 5.49 -15.42
N VAL A 18 -16.68 5.31 -14.31
CA VAL A 18 -16.37 4.27 -13.31
C VAL A 18 -16.49 2.88 -13.93
N ALA A 19 -17.62 2.57 -14.56
CA ALA A 19 -17.90 1.24 -15.12
C ALA A 19 -16.96 0.87 -16.28
N SER A 20 -16.47 1.85 -17.04
CA SER A 20 -15.49 1.64 -18.11
C SER A 20 -14.04 1.80 -17.66
N HIS A 21 -13.79 1.90 -16.35
CA HIS A 21 -12.48 2.14 -15.73
C HIS A 21 -11.78 3.40 -16.26
N LYS A 22 -12.52 4.37 -16.82
CA LYS A 22 -11.98 5.57 -17.45
C LYS A 22 -11.57 6.67 -16.47
N LEU A 23 -12.07 6.66 -15.23
CA LEU A 23 -11.61 7.59 -14.18
C LEU A 23 -10.28 7.14 -13.60
N THR A 24 -9.35 8.07 -13.42
CA THR A 24 -8.08 7.81 -12.73
C THR A 24 -7.74 8.91 -11.76
N ASN A 25 -7.46 8.52 -10.52
CA ASN A 25 -6.79 9.34 -9.50
C ASN A 25 -7.56 10.59 -9.06
N LEU A 26 -8.86 10.66 -9.34
CA LEU A 26 -9.74 11.66 -8.77
C LEU A 26 -10.37 11.12 -7.47
N PRO A 27 -10.44 11.94 -6.42
CA PRO A 27 -11.15 11.57 -5.21
C PRO A 27 -12.65 11.47 -5.48
N ALA A 28 -13.30 10.53 -4.80
CA ALA A 28 -14.75 10.39 -4.75
C ALA A 28 -15.42 11.58 -4.04
N ASP A 29 -16.74 11.58 -3.95
CA ASP A 29 -17.49 12.78 -3.57
C ASP A 29 -17.32 13.20 -2.11
N HIS A 30 -16.93 12.26 -1.24
CA HIS A 30 -16.83 12.49 0.19
C HIS A 30 -15.44 12.19 0.75
N MET A 31 -15.22 12.64 1.99
CA MET A 31 -14.07 12.30 2.81
C MET A 31 -14.48 12.20 4.28
N PHE A 32 -13.76 11.39 5.04
CA PHE A 32 -13.84 11.40 6.50
C PHE A 32 -12.80 12.36 7.09
N ILE A 33 -13.14 13.00 8.21
CA ILE A 33 -12.20 13.78 9.01
C ILE A 33 -12.53 13.68 10.52
N ALA A 34 -11.50 13.56 11.34
CA ALA A 34 -11.54 13.69 12.80
C ALA A 34 -10.35 14.53 13.29
N GLU A 35 -10.59 15.32 14.33
CA GLU A 35 -9.60 16.18 14.97
C GLU A 35 -9.11 15.52 16.25
N TYR A 36 -7.81 15.56 16.53
CA TYR A 36 -7.25 15.21 17.84
C TYR A 36 -6.69 16.46 18.50
N ALA A 37 -7.12 16.74 19.72
CA ALA A 37 -6.58 17.82 20.55
C ALA A 37 -6.90 17.54 22.03
N HIS A 38 -6.05 18.02 22.93
CA HIS A 38 -6.22 17.85 24.39
C HIS A 38 -6.39 16.39 24.84
N GLY A 39 -5.73 15.46 24.15
CA GLY A 39 -5.77 14.04 24.50
C GLY A 39 -6.93 13.23 23.90
N GLU A 40 -7.84 13.87 23.14
CA GLU A 40 -9.09 13.25 22.70
C GLU A 40 -9.35 13.40 21.20
N TRP A 41 -9.97 12.37 20.60
CA TRP A 41 -10.56 12.44 19.26
C TRP A 41 -11.91 13.15 19.29
N ARG A 42 -12.12 14.11 18.40
CA ARG A 42 -13.29 15.02 18.38
C ARG A 42 -13.76 15.27 16.95
N LYS A 43 -15.02 15.70 16.83
CA LYS A 43 -15.65 16.17 15.58
C LYS A 43 -15.50 15.22 14.38
N ALA A 44 -15.44 13.91 14.64
CA ALA A 44 -15.43 12.87 13.62
C ALA A 44 -16.70 12.97 12.76
N ARG A 45 -16.55 13.00 11.44
CA ARG A 45 -17.65 13.14 10.48
C ARG A 45 -17.23 12.74 9.07
N ILE A 46 -18.22 12.45 8.24
CA ILE A 46 -18.07 12.42 6.79
C ILE A 46 -18.60 13.73 6.22
N GLN A 47 -17.86 14.32 5.28
CA GLN A 47 -18.22 15.58 4.61
C GLN A 47 -17.87 15.52 3.12
N PRO A 48 -18.36 16.44 2.29
CA PRO A 48 -17.94 16.52 0.89
C PRO A 48 -16.42 16.71 0.78
N TYR A 49 -15.81 16.08 -0.21
CA TYR A 49 -14.38 16.24 -0.48
C TYR A 49 -14.07 17.71 -0.80
N ARG A 50 -13.15 18.32 -0.05
CA ARG A 50 -12.74 19.72 -0.23
C ARG A 50 -11.33 19.97 0.33
N PRO A 51 -10.66 21.06 -0.08
CA PRO A 51 -9.43 21.50 0.56
C PRO A 51 -9.60 21.68 2.07
N ILE A 52 -8.58 21.30 2.82
CA ILE A 52 -8.55 21.43 4.27
C ILE A 52 -7.79 22.72 4.63
N PRO A 53 -8.41 23.67 5.36
CA PRO A 53 -7.70 24.83 5.86
C PRO A 53 -6.67 24.38 6.90
N MET A 54 -5.42 24.76 6.68
CA MET A 54 -4.30 24.39 7.54
C MET A 54 -3.39 25.60 7.71
N SER A 55 -2.84 25.77 8.91
CA SER A 55 -1.85 26.81 9.17
C SER A 55 -0.61 26.60 8.28
N PRO A 56 -0.02 27.66 7.71
CA PRO A 56 1.28 27.57 7.05
C PRO A 56 2.40 27.09 8.00
N LEU A 57 2.17 27.12 9.31
CA LEU A 57 3.10 26.66 10.35
C LEU A 57 2.73 25.28 10.90
N ALA A 58 1.85 24.52 10.25
CA ALA A 58 1.51 23.18 10.68
C ALA A 58 2.76 22.28 10.69
N LEU A 59 3.07 21.68 11.84
CA LEU A 59 4.30 20.88 12.02
C LEU A 59 4.47 19.77 10.97
N GLY A 60 3.37 19.17 10.50
CA GLY A 60 3.40 18.16 9.45
C GLY A 60 3.97 18.65 8.11
N MET A 61 3.80 19.93 7.78
CA MET A 61 4.34 20.54 6.55
C MET A 61 5.84 20.79 6.62
N HIS A 62 6.39 21.05 7.80
CA HIS A 62 7.80 21.41 7.99
C HIS A 62 8.68 20.24 8.39
N TYR A 63 8.11 19.27 9.11
CA TYR A 63 8.88 18.18 9.73
C TYR A 63 8.35 16.78 9.36
N ALA A 64 7.43 16.70 8.39
CA ALA A 64 6.90 15.44 7.84
C ALA A 64 6.36 14.45 8.89
N GLN A 65 5.80 14.95 10.01
CA GLN A 65 5.07 14.14 10.99
C GLN A 65 3.69 13.75 10.40
N ILE A 66 3.74 12.83 9.43
CA ILE A 66 2.63 12.37 8.61
C ILE A 66 2.74 10.85 8.45
N VAL A 67 1.65 10.15 8.76
CA VAL A 67 1.49 8.69 8.58
C VAL A 67 0.33 8.44 7.64
N PHE A 68 0.42 7.43 6.79
CA PHE A 68 -0.66 7.07 5.88
C PHE A 68 -0.82 5.56 5.71
N GLU A 69 -1.98 5.16 5.19
CA GLU A 69 -2.27 3.81 4.73
C GLU A 69 -2.80 3.80 3.28
N GLY A 70 -2.89 2.60 2.71
CA GLY A 70 -3.40 2.28 1.40
C GLY A 70 -4.00 0.88 1.43
N MET A 71 -5.32 0.83 1.32
CA MET A 71 -6.11 -0.38 1.23
C MET A 71 -7.10 -0.28 0.07
N LYS A 72 -7.82 -1.35 -0.22
CA LYS A 72 -8.76 -1.42 -1.34
C LYS A 72 -10.10 -2.01 -0.90
N ALA A 73 -11.17 -1.40 -1.40
CA ALA A 73 -12.50 -1.99 -1.43
C ALA A 73 -12.77 -2.59 -2.82
N TYR A 74 -13.49 -3.71 -2.81
CA TYR A 74 -13.81 -4.48 -4.01
C TYR A 74 -15.31 -4.69 -4.09
N ARG A 75 -15.86 -4.56 -5.29
CA ARG A 75 -17.21 -5.03 -5.60
C ARG A 75 -17.15 -6.53 -5.85
N MET A 76 -17.75 -7.29 -4.95
CA MET A 76 -17.72 -8.75 -4.90
C MET A 76 -18.90 -9.35 -5.66
N ALA A 77 -18.89 -10.68 -5.83
CA ALA A 77 -20.03 -11.45 -6.30
C ALA A 77 -21.30 -11.12 -5.49
N GLY A 78 -22.42 -10.99 -6.17
CA GLY A 78 -23.69 -10.58 -5.55
C GLY A 78 -23.78 -9.08 -5.20
N ASP A 79 -22.90 -8.25 -5.75
CA ASP A 79 -22.89 -6.78 -5.60
C ASP A 79 -22.61 -6.26 -4.17
N SER A 80 -22.18 -7.16 -3.29
CA SER A 80 -21.64 -6.77 -1.98
C SER A 80 -20.30 -6.04 -2.15
N ILE A 81 -19.96 -5.17 -1.20
CA ILE A 81 -18.66 -4.50 -1.16
C ILE A 81 -17.92 -5.00 0.07
N GLY A 82 -16.65 -5.35 -0.11
CA GLY A 82 -15.76 -5.74 0.98
C GLY A 82 -14.46 -4.95 0.95
N VAL A 83 -13.97 -4.59 2.14
CA VAL A 83 -12.63 -4.00 2.33
C VAL A 83 -11.66 -5.12 2.72
N PHE A 84 -10.54 -5.22 2.02
CA PHE A 84 -9.58 -6.29 2.24
C PHE A 84 -8.69 -6.01 3.47
N ARG A 85 -8.80 -6.88 4.48
CA ARG A 85 -7.94 -6.98 5.69
C ARG A 85 -7.81 -5.67 6.47
N THR A 86 -8.94 -5.03 6.78
CA THR A 86 -8.99 -3.75 7.49
C THR A 86 -8.25 -3.80 8.83
N ASP A 87 -8.31 -4.94 9.53
CA ASP A 87 -7.59 -5.24 10.78
C ASP A 87 -6.06 -5.09 10.65
N ARG A 88 -5.45 -5.72 9.65
CA ARG A 88 -3.99 -5.67 9.44
C ARG A 88 -3.52 -4.28 9.04
N HIS A 89 -4.33 -3.57 8.27
CA HIS A 89 -4.05 -2.19 7.91
C HIS A 89 -4.16 -1.26 9.13
N HIS A 90 -5.13 -1.47 10.02
CA HIS A 90 -5.27 -0.73 11.28
C HIS A 90 -4.06 -0.95 12.19
N GLU A 91 -3.64 -2.19 12.40
CA GLU A 91 -2.47 -2.54 13.20
C GLU A 91 -1.20 -1.85 12.68
N ARG A 92 -0.98 -1.88 11.36
CA ARG A 92 0.18 -1.22 10.74
C ARG A 92 0.10 0.30 10.82
N PHE A 93 -1.10 0.87 10.70
CA PHE A 93 -1.32 2.30 10.86
C PHE A 93 -0.93 2.75 12.27
N ASN A 94 -1.44 2.09 13.31
CA ASN A 94 -1.07 2.41 14.70
C ASN A 94 0.42 2.19 15.01
N ARG A 95 1.03 1.10 14.52
CA ARG A 95 2.50 0.91 14.63
C ARG A 95 3.28 2.09 14.04
N SER A 96 2.81 2.63 12.93
CA SER A 96 3.42 3.80 12.29
C SER A 96 3.18 5.08 13.09
N LEU A 97 1.99 5.26 13.67
CA LEU A 97 1.65 6.39 14.52
C LEU A 97 2.53 6.44 15.77
N VAL A 98 2.70 5.30 16.47
CA VAL A 98 3.58 5.20 17.64
C VAL A 98 5.02 5.58 17.26
N ARG A 99 5.55 5.06 16.14
CA ARG A 99 6.92 5.39 15.68
C ARG A 99 7.11 6.88 15.40
N MET A 100 6.04 7.57 14.99
CA MET A 100 6.03 8.98 14.63
C MET A 100 5.53 9.89 15.76
N CYS A 101 5.40 9.38 17.00
CA CYS A 101 4.89 10.12 18.16
C CYS A 101 3.50 10.74 17.90
N MET A 102 2.59 9.97 17.30
CA MET A 102 1.22 10.38 16.97
C MET A 102 0.22 9.54 17.77
N PRO A 103 -0.97 10.08 18.11
CA PRO A 103 -1.98 9.37 18.88
C PRO A 103 -2.53 8.19 18.11
N GLU A 104 -2.64 7.03 18.75
CA GLU A 104 -3.26 5.85 18.16
C GLU A 104 -4.76 6.07 17.89
N ILE A 105 -5.29 5.32 16.91
CA ILE A 105 -6.71 5.30 16.56
C ILE A 105 -7.33 3.99 17.04
N SER A 106 -8.51 4.04 17.64
CA SER A 106 -9.25 2.83 17.98
C SER A 106 -9.69 2.06 16.73
N GLN A 107 -9.76 0.74 16.81
CA GLN A 107 -10.24 -0.08 15.70
C GLN A 107 -11.67 0.34 15.28
N GLU A 108 -12.54 0.65 16.25
CA GLU A 108 -13.90 1.14 15.98
C GLU A 108 -13.88 2.41 15.10
N LEU A 109 -13.14 3.46 15.48
CA LEU A 109 -13.12 4.70 14.71
C LEU A 109 -12.52 4.50 13.32
N PHE A 110 -11.47 3.69 13.20
CA PHE A 110 -10.81 3.41 11.93
C PHE A 110 -11.75 2.64 10.97
N THR A 111 -12.37 1.56 11.46
CA THR A 111 -13.31 0.75 10.67
C THR A 111 -14.58 1.53 10.33
N ASP A 112 -15.19 2.22 11.29
CA ASP A 112 -16.42 3.01 11.06
C ASP A 112 -16.19 4.11 10.03
N ALA A 113 -15.05 4.82 10.11
CA ALA A 113 -14.68 5.85 9.14
C ALA A 113 -14.56 5.30 7.71
N ILE A 114 -13.87 4.17 7.54
CA ILE A 114 -13.67 3.54 6.24
C ILE A 114 -14.97 2.96 5.69
N HIS A 115 -15.67 2.15 6.48
CA HIS A 115 -16.86 1.44 6.02
C HIS A 115 -17.99 2.42 5.69
N THR A 116 -18.22 3.42 6.54
CA THR A 116 -19.28 4.41 6.29
C THR A 116 -18.97 5.26 5.06
N LEU A 117 -17.69 5.64 4.84
CA LEU A 117 -17.28 6.39 3.65
C LEU A 117 -17.44 5.55 2.37
N VAL A 118 -16.98 4.31 2.38
CA VAL A 118 -17.08 3.40 1.23
C VAL A 118 -18.53 3.08 0.91
N ASP A 119 -19.40 2.93 1.92
CA ASP A 119 -20.83 2.71 1.68
C ASP A 119 -21.51 3.93 1.06
N LEU A 120 -21.17 5.12 1.56
CA LEU A 120 -21.68 6.38 1.02
C LEU A 120 -21.26 6.61 -0.44
N ASP A 121 -20.00 6.28 -0.76
CA ASP A 121 -19.42 6.37 -2.11
C ASP A 121 -19.50 5.03 -2.87
N ARG A 122 -20.47 4.15 -2.54
CA ARG A 122 -20.61 2.80 -3.10
C ARG A 122 -20.57 2.75 -4.63
N ASP A 123 -21.15 3.73 -5.31
CA ASP A 123 -21.20 3.77 -6.77
C ASP A 123 -19.85 4.11 -7.42
N TRP A 124 -18.90 4.63 -6.64
CA TRP A 124 -17.52 4.83 -7.06
C TRP A 124 -16.69 3.53 -7.05
N VAL A 125 -17.19 2.43 -6.47
CA VAL A 125 -16.46 1.15 -6.44
C VAL A 125 -16.64 0.44 -7.79
N PRO A 126 -15.60 0.35 -8.64
CA PRO A 126 -15.74 -0.21 -9.98
C PRO A 126 -15.98 -1.72 -9.92
N PRO A 127 -16.87 -2.26 -10.77
CA PRO A 127 -16.97 -3.70 -11.00
C PRO A 127 -15.78 -4.21 -11.82
N GLY A 128 -15.57 -5.53 -11.85
CA GLY A 128 -14.69 -6.17 -12.83
C GLY A 128 -13.26 -6.46 -12.37
N PRO A 129 -12.50 -7.23 -13.17
CA PRO A 129 -11.19 -7.74 -12.80
C PRO A 129 -10.16 -6.61 -12.67
N ASP A 130 -9.27 -6.76 -11.68
CA ASP A 130 -8.18 -5.84 -11.36
C ASP A 130 -8.62 -4.38 -11.06
N ALA A 131 -9.91 -4.17 -10.83
CA ALA A 131 -10.49 -2.90 -10.44
C ALA A 131 -10.81 -2.86 -8.95
N ALA A 132 -10.60 -1.69 -8.35
CA ALA A 132 -10.86 -1.46 -6.95
C ALA A 132 -11.11 0.03 -6.67
N TYR A 133 -11.74 0.30 -5.53
CA TYR A 133 -11.74 1.62 -4.91
C TYR A 133 -10.58 1.68 -3.93
N TYR A 134 -9.63 2.57 -4.16
CA TYR A 134 -8.49 2.75 -3.26
C TYR A 134 -8.85 3.70 -2.14
N ILE A 135 -8.50 3.30 -0.91
CA ILE A 135 -8.80 4.03 0.31
C ILE A 135 -7.46 4.47 0.92
N ARG A 136 -7.38 5.76 1.26
CA ARG A 136 -6.21 6.44 1.80
C ARG A 136 -6.57 7.02 3.18
N PRO A 137 -6.43 6.25 4.26
CA PRO A 137 -6.34 6.80 5.61
C PRO A 137 -5.02 7.53 5.79
N PHE A 138 -5.00 8.68 6.45
CA PHE A 138 -3.77 9.38 6.80
C PHE A 138 -3.97 10.31 7.99
N MET A 139 -2.89 10.53 8.74
CA MET A 139 -2.84 11.47 9.84
C MET A 139 -1.72 12.49 9.60
N ILE A 140 -1.99 13.75 9.87
CA ILE A 140 -1.05 14.86 9.76
C ILE A 140 -1.02 15.67 11.06
N ALA A 141 0.17 16.00 11.54
CA ALA A 141 0.37 16.97 12.61
C ALA A 141 -0.09 18.37 12.15
N SER A 142 -1.20 18.85 12.73
CA SER A 142 -1.86 20.10 12.35
C SER A 142 -1.55 21.27 13.26
N GLU A 143 -0.86 21.03 14.39
CA GLU A 143 -0.50 22.07 15.35
C GLU A 143 0.28 23.21 14.69
N GLU A 144 -0.21 24.44 14.87
CA GLU A 144 0.45 25.66 14.44
C GLU A 144 1.59 26.01 15.40
N ARG A 145 2.84 25.84 14.93
CA ARG A 145 4.01 26.11 15.76
C ARG A 145 5.28 26.33 14.96
N MET A 146 6.13 27.22 15.45
CA MET A 146 7.54 27.27 15.05
C MET A 146 8.40 26.41 16.00
N GLY A 147 9.32 25.63 15.41
CA GLY A 147 10.26 24.79 16.13
C GLY A 147 9.81 23.33 16.27
N LEU A 148 10.79 22.43 16.24
CA LEU A 148 10.56 20.99 16.26
C LEU A 148 10.10 20.49 17.64
N LYS A 149 8.97 19.79 17.67
CA LYS A 149 8.54 18.90 18.76
C LYS A 149 7.56 17.85 18.22
N ALA A 150 7.19 16.88 19.04
CA ALA A 150 6.01 16.07 18.77
C ALA A 150 4.75 16.94 18.90
N ALA A 151 3.88 16.92 17.90
CA ALA A 151 2.64 17.69 17.91
C ALA A 151 1.64 17.17 18.96
N ASP A 152 0.77 18.07 19.44
CA ASP A 152 -0.37 17.74 20.32
C ASP A 152 -1.71 17.80 19.57
N GLU A 153 -1.70 18.31 18.33
CA GLU A 153 -2.89 18.45 17.48
C GLU A 153 -2.70 17.73 16.14
N PHE A 154 -3.69 16.92 15.77
CA PHE A 154 -3.65 16.12 14.54
C PHE A 154 -4.99 16.12 13.81
N LEU A 155 -4.91 15.91 12.50
CA LEU A 155 -6.06 15.58 11.67
C LEU A 155 -5.92 14.16 11.16
N PHE A 156 -6.88 13.29 11.50
CA PHE A 156 -7.06 11.99 10.86
C PHE A 156 -8.10 12.12 9.75
N MET A 157 -7.76 11.68 8.55
CA MET A 157 -8.62 11.78 7.37
C MET A 157 -8.63 10.47 6.59
N VAL A 158 -9.75 10.20 5.92
CA VAL A 158 -9.84 9.12 4.94
C VAL A 158 -10.41 9.71 3.65
N VAL A 159 -9.70 9.49 2.56
CA VAL A 159 -10.15 9.81 1.20
C VAL A 159 -10.08 8.54 0.35
N GLY A 160 -10.82 8.50 -0.75
CA GLY A 160 -10.71 7.39 -1.67
C GLY A 160 -11.25 7.70 -3.05
N GLY A 161 -11.15 6.72 -3.95
CA GLY A 161 -11.65 6.81 -5.31
C GLY A 161 -11.25 5.61 -6.18
N PRO A 162 -11.75 5.54 -7.43
CA PRO A 162 -11.39 4.49 -8.37
C PRO A 162 -9.89 4.49 -8.63
N PHE A 163 -9.29 3.30 -8.57
CA PHE A 163 -7.86 3.12 -8.76
C PHE A 163 -7.56 2.18 -9.91
N ARG A 164 -6.65 2.59 -10.79
CA ARG A 164 -6.15 1.74 -11.86
C ARG A 164 -4.86 1.03 -11.47
N PRO A 165 -4.62 -0.19 -12.00
CA PRO A 165 -3.34 -0.87 -11.85
C PRO A 165 -2.16 0.05 -12.17
N LEU A 166 -1.17 0.05 -11.27
CA LEU A 166 -0.02 0.95 -11.34
C LEU A 166 0.93 0.60 -12.50
N TYR A 167 1.11 -0.70 -12.78
CA TYR A 167 2.04 -1.21 -13.77
C TYR A 167 1.31 -2.05 -14.81
N GLN A 168 1.50 -1.73 -16.09
CA GLN A 168 0.85 -2.40 -17.23
C GLN A 168 1.81 -3.29 -18.03
N LYS A 169 3.11 -3.23 -17.71
CA LYS A 169 4.18 -4.04 -18.31
C LYS A 169 5.08 -4.61 -17.20
N PRO A 170 5.81 -5.71 -17.44
CA PRO A 170 6.89 -6.14 -16.56
C PRO A 170 7.91 -5.01 -16.35
N LEU A 171 8.41 -4.90 -15.12
CA LEU A 171 9.33 -3.85 -14.72
C LEU A 171 10.76 -4.18 -15.13
N ARG A 172 11.50 -3.14 -15.50
CA ARG A 172 12.96 -3.11 -15.46
C ARG A 172 13.37 -2.44 -14.16
N VAL A 173 14.16 -3.10 -13.33
CA VAL A 173 14.58 -2.55 -12.02
C VAL A 173 16.09 -2.53 -11.89
N LYS A 174 16.62 -1.57 -11.14
CA LYS A 174 18.06 -1.44 -10.86
C LYS A 174 18.34 -1.71 -9.40
N VAL A 175 19.29 -2.59 -9.10
CA VAL A 175 19.79 -2.77 -7.73
C VAL A 175 20.52 -1.49 -7.30
N GLU A 176 20.05 -0.89 -6.22
CA GLU A 176 20.61 0.32 -5.64
C GLU A 176 21.85 -0.03 -4.79
N ARG A 177 22.92 0.75 -4.94
CA ARG A 177 24.24 0.52 -4.31
C ARG A 177 24.82 1.77 -3.64
N GLU A 178 24.16 2.91 -3.80
CA GLU A 178 24.61 4.20 -3.28
C GLU A 178 23.60 4.76 -2.26
N PHE A 179 22.31 4.66 -2.57
CA PHE A 179 21.26 5.22 -1.73
C PHE A 179 20.55 4.17 -0.88
N THR A 180 20.23 4.55 0.34
CA THR A 180 19.52 3.69 1.29
C THR A 180 18.07 4.15 1.44
N ARG A 181 17.14 3.18 1.45
CA ARG A 181 15.72 3.44 1.73
C ARG A 181 15.45 3.66 3.22
N ALA A 182 16.02 2.80 4.04
CA ALA A 182 15.90 2.81 5.49
C ALA A 182 17.13 2.14 6.11
N ALA A 183 17.51 2.60 7.31
CA ALA A 183 18.57 1.98 8.11
C ALA A 183 17.97 1.36 9.38
N HIS A 184 18.72 0.42 9.99
CA HIS A 184 18.38 -0.18 11.28
C HIS A 184 18.10 0.91 12.33
N ASP A 185 17.14 0.66 13.20
CA ASP A 185 16.53 1.58 14.18
C ASP A 185 15.81 2.79 13.56
N GLY A 186 15.75 2.89 12.24
CA GLY A 186 15.11 3.98 11.51
C GLY A 186 13.59 3.92 11.52
N THR A 187 12.99 4.50 10.50
CA THR A 187 11.53 4.53 10.30
C THR A 187 11.06 3.55 9.23
N GLY A 188 11.93 2.65 8.75
CA GLY A 188 11.68 1.80 7.58
C GLY A 188 10.40 0.98 7.63
N PHE A 189 10.08 0.41 8.79
CA PHE A 189 8.86 -0.36 9.03
C PHE A 189 7.59 0.50 9.17
N ALA A 190 7.72 1.82 9.36
CA ALA A 190 6.60 2.73 9.49
C ALA A 190 6.19 3.27 8.12
N LYS A 191 4.88 3.41 7.89
CA LYS A 191 4.33 3.96 6.66
C LYS A 191 4.17 5.49 6.78
N CYS A 192 5.30 6.19 6.89
CA CYS A 192 5.35 7.64 7.08
C CYS A 192 5.89 8.39 5.86
N ALA A 193 5.52 9.66 5.72
CA ALA A 193 5.84 10.46 4.53
C ALA A 193 7.35 10.59 4.27
N GLY A 194 8.16 10.75 5.32
CA GLY A 194 9.62 10.92 5.20
C GLY A 194 10.32 9.81 4.41
N ASN A 195 9.91 8.55 4.64
CA ASN A 195 10.46 7.39 3.91
C ASN A 195 10.23 7.48 2.40
N TYR A 196 9.05 7.98 1.99
CA TYR A 196 8.68 8.07 0.58
C TYR A 196 9.36 9.25 -0.09
N THR A 197 9.45 10.40 0.59
CA THR A 197 10.12 11.58 0.05
C THR A 197 11.62 11.34 -0.15
N ALA A 198 12.28 10.68 0.81
CA ALA A 198 13.71 10.32 0.69
C ALA A 198 14.00 9.41 -0.52
N ALA A 199 13.07 8.51 -0.84
CA ALA A 199 13.18 7.58 -1.96
C ALA A 199 13.01 8.22 -3.35
N MET A 200 12.46 9.45 -3.46
CA MET A 200 12.12 10.06 -4.75
C MET A 200 13.34 10.35 -5.64
N TYR A 201 14.41 10.90 -5.06
CA TYR A 201 15.59 11.27 -5.84
C TYR A 201 16.34 10.06 -6.43
N PRO A 202 16.67 9.02 -5.65
CA PRO A 202 17.32 7.82 -6.22
C PRO A 202 16.43 7.11 -7.25
N THR A 203 15.12 7.03 -6.99
CA THR A 203 14.16 6.46 -7.95
C THR A 203 14.16 7.25 -9.27
N ARG A 204 14.23 8.58 -9.20
CA ARG A 204 14.30 9.42 -10.40
C ARG A 204 15.60 9.21 -11.18
N LEU A 205 16.74 9.04 -10.51
CA LEU A 205 18.00 8.73 -11.20
C LEU A 205 17.92 7.38 -11.94
N ALA A 206 17.31 6.37 -11.33
CA ALA A 206 17.08 5.08 -12.00
C ALA A 206 16.14 5.23 -13.21
N GLN A 207 15.10 6.06 -13.11
CA GLN A 207 14.19 6.38 -14.22
C GLN A 207 14.89 7.12 -15.36
N GLU A 208 15.73 8.10 -15.04
CA GLU A 208 16.57 8.82 -16.02
C GLU A 208 17.55 7.86 -16.72
N ALA A 209 17.96 6.77 -16.05
CA ALA A 209 18.78 5.69 -16.62
C ALA A 209 17.98 4.58 -17.35
N GLY A 210 16.65 4.71 -17.47
CA GLY A 210 15.81 3.77 -18.23
C GLY A 210 15.26 2.58 -17.44
N PHE A 211 15.26 2.65 -16.11
CA PHE A 211 14.62 1.67 -15.21
C PHE A 211 13.29 2.18 -14.68
N ASP A 212 12.34 1.30 -14.44
CA ASP A 212 11.01 1.68 -13.93
C ASP A 212 11.03 1.91 -12.41
N GLN A 213 11.87 1.17 -11.66
CA GLN A 213 12.03 1.23 -10.20
C GLN A 213 13.46 0.84 -9.77
N VAL A 214 13.76 1.01 -8.48
CA VAL A 214 14.96 0.48 -7.82
C VAL A 214 14.63 -0.75 -6.97
N ILE A 215 15.56 -1.69 -6.87
CA ILE A 215 15.61 -2.66 -5.77
C ILE A 215 16.48 -2.04 -4.68
N TRP A 216 15.87 -1.75 -3.55
CA TRP A 216 16.57 -1.28 -2.35
C TRP A 216 17.36 -2.42 -1.73
N THR A 217 18.54 -2.08 -1.24
CA THR A 217 19.41 -2.96 -0.47
C THR A 217 19.59 -2.41 0.93
N ASP A 218 20.11 -3.24 1.84
CA ASP A 218 20.37 -2.85 3.22
C ASP A 218 21.31 -1.66 3.31
N ALA A 219 21.17 -0.89 4.39
CA ALA A 219 21.92 0.35 4.61
C ALA A 219 23.41 0.17 4.92
N ARG A 220 23.83 -1.04 5.30
CA ARG A 220 25.14 -1.25 5.92
C ARG A 220 26.20 -1.47 4.86
N ASP A 221 25.97 -2.44 3.98
CA ASP A 221 26.93 -2.84 2.95
C ASP A 221 26.27 -3.00 1.57
N HIS A 222 24.98 -2.71 1.45
CA HIS A 222 24.21 -2.88 0.22
C HIS A 222 24.32 -4.32 -0.33
N ALA A 223 24.55 -5.30 0.54
CA ALA A 223 24.79 -6.70 0.18
C ALA A 223 23.49 -7.52 0.11
N PHE A 224 22.41 -7.07 0.75
CA PHE A 224 21.13 -7.80 0.81
C PHE A 224 19.99 -6.97 0.23
N VAL A 225 19.15 -7.57 -0.60
CA VAL A 225 17.96 -6.90 -1.14
C VAL A 225 16.83 -6.86 -0.11
N GLU A 226 16.06 -5.77 -0.11
CA GLU A 226 14.97 -5.54 0.85
C GLU A 226 13.60 -5.37 0.15
N GLU A 227 13.45 -4.34 -0.67
CA GLU A 227 12.18 -3.95 -1.30
C GLU A 227 12.41 -3.50 -2.76
N SER A 228 11.35 -3.45 -3.57
CA SER A 228 11.39 -2.89 -4.94
C SER A 228 10.52 -1.65 -5.02
N GLY A 229 11.13 -0.47 -5.07
CA GLY A 229 10.43 0.81 -5.10
C GLY A 229 9.64 1.05 -3.82
N THR A 230 8.32 0.84 -3.89
CA THR A 230 7.39 0.97 -2.74
C THR A 230 6.62 -0.33 -2.45
N MET A 231 7.19 -1.45 -2.90
CA MET A 231 6.62 -2.79 -2.81
C MET A 231 7.61 -3.72 -2.12
N ASN A 232 7.09 -4.72 -1.39
CA ASN A 232 7.92 -5.84 -0.99
C ASN A 232 8.42 -6.59 -2.22
N LEU A 233 9.54 -7.29 -2.09
CA LEU A 233 10.18 -8.05 -3.18
C LEU A 233 10.08 -9.55 -2.90
N ALA A 234 9.79 -10.34 -3.93
CA ALA A 234 9.77 -11.79 -3.86
C ALA A 234 10.34 -12.41 -5.15
N PHE A 235 10.83 -13.64 -5.01
CA PHE A 235 11.47 -14.42 -6.04
C PHE A 235 10.95 -15.86 -6.04
N MET A 236 10.97 -16.53 -7.18
CA MET A 236 10.89 -17.99 -7.25
C MET A 236 12.31 -18.53 -7.39
N ILE A 237 12.83 -19.14 -6.32
CA ILE A 237 14.17 -19.73 -6.26
C ILE A 237 14.03 -21.24 -6.07
N ASN A 238 14.48 -22.04 -7.04
CA ASN A 238 14.39 -23.51 -7.01
C ASN A 238 12.96 -24.01 -6.68
N GLY A 239 11.93 -23.37 -7.21
CA GLY A 239 10.52 -23.71 -6.97
C GLY A 239 9.94 -23.24 -5.63
N THR A 240 10.68 -22.45 -4.85
CA THR A 240 10.26 -21.88 -3.56
C THR A 240 10.07 -20.37 -3.69
N VAL A 241 8.99 -19.83 -3.12
CA VAL A 241 8.80 -18.38 -2.98
C VAL A 241 9.73 -17.89 -1.88
N VAL A 242 10.74 -17.11 -2.26
CA VAL A 242 11.69 -16.49 -1.32
C VAL A 242 11.45 -15.00 -1.28
N THR A 243 11.38 -14.42 -0.08
CA THR A 243 11.26 -12.97 0.12
C THR A 243 12.13 -12.54 1.30
N PRO A 244 12.71 -11.32 1.28
CA PRO A 244 13.37 -10.76 2.45
C PRO A 244 12.51 -10.88 3.71
N ALA A 245 13.11 -11.37 4.80
CA ALA A 245 12.45 -11.50 6.09
C ALA A 245 12.06 -10.11 6.64
N LEU A 246 10.98 -10.03 7.42
CA LEU A 246 10.60 -8.76 8.04
C LEU A 246 11.68 -8.30 9.02
N SER A 247 12.01 -7.01 8.93
CA SER A 247 12.94 -6.28 9.80
C SER A 247 12.33 -4.92 10.14
N ASP A 248 13.06 -4.10 10.89
CA ASP A 248 12.75 -2.68 11.09
C ASP A 248 12.99 -1.80 9.84
N THR A 249 13.68 -2.35 8.83
CA THR A 249 13.94 -1.74 7.52
C THR A 249 13.03 -2.24 6.41
N ILE A 250 12.13 -3.21 6.65
CA ILE A 250 11.21 -3.72 5.63
C ILE A 250 9.76 -3.48 6.07
N LEU A 251 8.95 -2.88 5.20
CA LEU A 251 7.55 -2.63 5.51
C LEU A 251 6.78 -3.96 5.57
N ASP A 252 6.06 -4.20 6.66
CA ASP A 252 5.18 -5.36 6.84
C ASP A 252 3.96 -5.28 5.91
N GLY A 253 4.11 -5.82 4.70
CA GLY A 253 3.12 -5.74 3.62
C GLY A 253 1.92 -6.65 3.83
N VAL A 254 0.70 -6.10 3.93
CA VAL A 254 -0.54 -6.90 3.97
C VAL A 254 -0.69 -7.80 2.74
N THR A 255 -0.36 -7.31 1.53
CA THR A 255 -0.37 -8.15 0.32
C THR A 255 0.73 -9.21 0.35
N ARG A 256 1.93 -8.91 0.85
CA ARG A 256 3.03 -9.88 1.03
C ARG A 256 2.56 -11.04 1.91
N ASP A 257 2.10 -10.74 3.12
CA ASP A 257 1.58 -11.73 4.07
C ASP A 257 0.46 -12.61 3.46
N SER A 258 -0.46 -11.97 2.72
CA SER A 258 -1.56 -12.69 2.06
C SER A 258 -1.06 -13.65 0.98
N LEU A 259 -0.11 -13.24 0.13
CA LEU A 259 0.44 -14.10 -0.93
C LEU A 259 1.27 -15.25 -0.35
N LEU A 260 2.07 -15.01 0.69
CA LEU A 260 2.82 -16.08 1.35
C LEU A 260 1.88 -17.11 1.98
N THR A 261 0.77 -16.66 2.57
CA THR A 261 -0.26 -17.56 3.10
C THR A 261 -0.89 -18.40 1.99
N ILE A 262 -1.29 -17.78 0.88
CA ILE A 262 -1.84 -18.49 -0.28
C ILE A 262 -0.83 -19.48 -0.87
N ALA A 263 0.46 -19.10 -0.97
CA ALA A 263 1.49 -20.00 -1.47
C ALA A 263 1.58 -21.28 -0.64
N ARG A 264 1.56 -21.16 0.71
CA ARG A 264 1.55 -22.31 1.62
C ARG A 264 0.31 -23.18 1.43
N ASP A 265 -0.87 -22.58 1.27
CA ASP A 265 -2.11 -23.33 1.02
C ASP A 265 -2.08 -24.12 -0.29
N LEU A 266 -1.39 -23.60 -1.31
CA LEU A 266 -1.20 -24.28 -2.59
C LEU A 266 -0.08 -25.35 -2.56
N GLY A 267 0.55 -25.56 -1.40
CA GLY A 267 1.69 -26.48 -1.25
C GLY A 267 2.99 -25.97 -1.87
N ILE A 268 3.09 -24.66 -2.13
CA ILE A 268 4.31 -24.03 -2.67
C ILE A 268 5.21 -23.69 -1.48
N GLY A 269 6.50 -24.02 -1.60
CA GLY A 269 7.49 -23.68 -0.59
C GLY A 269 7.56 -22.18 -0.35
N VAL A 270 7.74 -21.76 0.90
CA VAL A 270 7.92 -20.34 1.28
C VAL A 270 9.09 -20.21 2.24
N GLU A 271 10.02 -19.31 1.90
CA GLU A 271 11.13 -18.92 2.76
C GLU A 271 11.15 -17.40 2.96
N GLU A 272 11.23 -16.99 4.22
CA GLU A 272 11.43 -15.60 4.61
C GLU A 272 12.84 -15.47 5.17
N ARG A 273 13.78 -14.99 4.35
CA ARG A 273 15.21 -14.92 4.69
C ARG A 273 15.91 -13.79 3.93
N PRO A 274 17.09 -13.33 4.38
CA PRO A 274 17.93 -12.47 3.56
C PRO A 274 18.25 -13.11 2.21
N VAL A 275 18.30 -12.28 1.17
CA VAL A 275 18.73 -12.65 -0.19
C VAL A 275 19.85 -11.70 -0.56
N SER A 276 21.06 -12.22 -0.76
CA SER A 276 22.20 -11.38 -1.09
C SER A 276 22.18 -10.98 -2.57
N VAL A 277 22.83 -9.87 -2.92
CA VAL A 277 22.95 -9.45 -4.32
C VAL A 277 23.77 -10.47 -5.12
N GLU A 278 24.75 -11.12 -4.49
CA GLU A 278 25.52 -12.22 -5.10
C GLU A 278 24.66 -13.45 -5.35
N GLU A 279 23.80 -13.84 -4.40
CA GLU A 279 22.82 -14.92 -4.60
C GLU A 279 21.87 -14.57 -5.75
N LEU A 280 21.39 -13.32 -5.80
CA LEU A 280 20.52 -12.84 -6.86
C LEU A 280 21.21 -12.91 -8.23
N HIS A 281 22.45 -12.42 -8.34
CA HIS A 281 23.23 -12.42 -9.57
C HIS A 281 23.52 -13.86 -10.06
N ALA A 282 24.06 -14.72 -9.18
CA ALA A 282 24.34 -16.12 -9.50
C ALA A 282 23.06 -16.90 -9.82
N GLY A 283 21.96 -16.59 -9.13
CA GLY A 283 20.67 -17.24 -9.32
C GLY A 283 20.03 -16.93 -10.66
N LEU A 284 20.13 -15.67 -11.11
CA LEU A 284 19.67 -15.22 -12.42
C LEU A 284 20.52 -15.82 -13.56
N LEU A 285 21.85 -15.88 -13.40
CA LEU A 285 22.74 -16.48 -14.40
C LEU A 285 22.58 -17.99 -14.54
N SER A 286 22.39 -18.70 -13.42
CA SER A 286 22.20 -20.16 -13.40
C SER A 286 20.79 -20.60 -13.81
N GLY A 287 19.82 -19.68 -13.79
CA GLY A 287 18.40 -19.98 -14.01
C GLY A 287 17.71 -20.63 -12.81
N SER A 288 18.35 -20.66 -11.64
CA SER A 288 17.70 -21.12 -10.40
C SER A 288 16.67 -20.11 -9.87
N ILE A 289 16.81 -18.83 -10.22
CA ILE A 289 15.76 -17.81 -10.05
C ILE A 289 14.95 -17.73 -11.35
N THR A 290 13.69 -18.15 -11.29
CA THR A 290 12.83 -18.22 -12.48
C THR A 290 11.81 -17.08 -12.56
N GLU A 291 11.51 -16.44 -11.42
CA GLU A 291 10.56 -15.34 -11.34
C GLU A 291 11.04 -14.31 -10.32
N ALA A 292 10.75 -13.03 -10.57
CA ALA A 292 10.92 -11.94 -9.61
C ALA A 292 9.72 -11.00 -9.71
N PHE A 293 9.21 -10.53 -8.58
CA PHE A 293 8.03 -9.67 -8.57
C PHE A 293 7.94 -8.78 -7.34
N GLY A 294 7.45 -7.56 -7.55
CA GLY A 294 7.04 -6.65 -6.48
C GLY A 294 5.64 -7.01 -5.96
N VAL A 295 5.41 -6.84 -4.66
CA VAL A 295 4.14 -7.15 -3.98
C VAL A 295 3.69 -5.94 -3.16
N GLY A 296 2.45 -5.49 -3.36
CA GLY A 296 1.90 -4.34 -2.62
C GLY A 296 0.43 -4.06 -2.92
N THR A 297 -0.24 -3.21 -2.12
CA THR A 297 -1.68 -2.91 -2.31
C THR A 297 -1.97 -2.37 -3.70
N ALA A 298 -1.16 -1.41 -4.18
CA ALA A 298 -1.38 -0.72 -5.46
C ALA A 298 -1.23 -1.69 -6.64
N ALA A 299 -0.12 -2.41 -6.71
CA ALA A 299 0.20 -3.31 -7.83
C ALA A 299 -0.44 -4.70 -7.72
N SER A 300 -0.85 -5.14 -6.52
CA SER A 300 -1.06 -6.55 -6.16
C SER A 300 0.21 -7.39 -6.36
N VAL A 301 0.55 -7.69 -7.61
CA VAL A 301 1.79 -8.33 -8.07
C VAL A 301 2.31 -7.56 -9.28
N ALA A 302 3.56 -7.11 -9.22
CA ALA A 302 4.26 -6.42 -10.29
C ALA A 302 5.40 -7.30 -10.83
N PRO A 303 5.23 -7.96 -11.99
CA PRO A 303 6.29 -8.77 -12.59
C PRO A 303 7.55 -7.95 -12.85
N ILE A 304 8.72 -8.52 -12.60
CA ILE A 304 10.02 -7.93 -12.93
C ILE A 304 10.62 -8.75 -14.06
N GLY A 305 10.76 -8.13 -15.24
CA GLY A 305 11.30 -8.78 -16.44
C GLY A 305 12.81 -8.56 -16.61
N VAL A 306 13.38 -7.52 -16.00
CA VAL A 306 14.83 -7.27 -16.02
C VAL A 306 15.28 -6.76 -14.66
N ILE A 307 16.37 -7.31 -14.15
CA ILE A 307 17.09 -6.82 -12.98
C ILE A 307 18.48 -6.38 -13.44
N ASN A 308 18.81 -5.11 -13.26
CA ASN A 308 20.14 -4.59 -13.49
C ASN A 308 20.96 -4.68 -12.20
N ILE A 309 22.10 -5.37 -12.26
CA ILE A 309 23.04 -5.52 -11.16
C ILE A 309 24.39 -5.02 -11.64
N ASP A 310 24.89 -3.95 -11.02
CA ASP A 310 26.23 -3.39 -11.28
C ASP A 310 26.53 -3.14 -12.77
N GLY A 311 25.49 -2.74 -13.53
CA GLY A 311 25.58 -2.44 -14.97
C GLY A 311 25.20 -3.59 -15.91
N GLU A 312 24.97 -4.80 -15.40
CA GLU A 312 24.55 -5.96 -16.18
C GLU A 312 23.02 -6.14 -16.12
N ASP A 313 22.36 -6.15 -17.29
CA ASP A 313 20.93 -6.43 -17.43
C ASP A 313 20.67 -7.94 -17.48
N LEU A 314 20.05 -8.48 -16.42
CA LEU A 314 19.69 -9.90 -16.32
C LEU A 314 18.18 -10.04 -16.55
N ALA A 315 17.80 -10.72 -17.64
CA ALA A 315 16.41 -10.84 -18.07
C ALA A 315 15.74 -12.12 -17.52
N LEU A 316 14.47 -11.99 -17.14
CA LEU A 316 13.59 -13.08 -16.74
C LEU A 316 12.47 -13.25 -17.76
N GLN A 317 12.16 -14.50 -18.10
CA GLN A 317 11.04 -14.82 -18.97
C GLN A 317 9.73 -14.72 -18.20
N ILE A 318 8.80 -13.93 -18.73
CA ILE A 318 7.48 -13.72 -18.11
C ILE A 318 6.46 -14.54 -18.89
N SER A 319 5.96 -15.61 -18.27
CA SER A 319 4.86 -16.43 -18.78
C SER A 319 3.62 -16.26 -17.90
N GLN A 320 2.42 -16.41 -18.46
CA GLN A 320 1.18 -16.47 -17.68
C GLN A 320 1.12 -17.70 -16.76
N GLU A 321 1.96 -18.71 -17.03
CA GLU A 321 2.10 -19.90 -16.19
C GLU A 321 2.94 -19.65 -14.92
N ASN A 322 3.62 -18.49 -14.84
CA ASN A 322 4.45 -18.14 -13.69
C ASN A 322 3.61 -18.14 -12.40
N THR A 323 4.20 -18.65 -11.33
CA THR A 323 3.63 -18.81 -9.99
C THR A 323 3.07 -17.49 -9.47
N MET A 324 3.75 -16.37 -9.70
CA MET A 324 3.30 -15.04 -9.27
C MET A 324 1.89 -14.68 -9.79
N PHE A 325 1.51 -15.12 -11.01
CA PHE A 325 0.18 -14.87 -11.56
C PHE A 325 -0.87 -15.82 -10.98
N ARG A 326 -0.51 -17.08 -10.74
CA ARG A 326 -1.38 -18.03 -10.02
C ARG A 326 -1.70 -17.54 -8.60
N LEU A 327 -0.70 -17.00 -7.89
CA LEU A 327 -0.88 -16.41 -6.57
C LEU A 327 -1.77 -15.14 -6.63
N LYS A 328 -1.52 -14.26 -7.61
CA LYS A 328 -2.37 -13.07 -7.84
C LYS A 328 -3.82 -13.46 -8.12
N GLN A 329 -4.04 -14.48 -8.97
CA GLN A 329 -5.36 -14.96 -9.31
C GLN A 329 -6.11 -15.46 -8.08
N GLN A 330 -5.50 -16.35 -7.29
CA GLN A 330 -6.10 -16.87 -6.05
C GLN A 330 -6.47 -15.74 -5.07
N LEU A 331 -5.58 -14.76 -4.90
CA LEU A 331 -5.87 -13.59 -4.07
C LEU A 331 -7.05 -12.76 -4.60
N ASN A 332 -7.14 -12.58 -5.92
CA ASN A 332 -8.25 -11.86 -6.55
C ASN A 332 -9.56 -12.66 -6.46
N GLU A 333 -9.54 -13.98 -6.59
CA GLU A 333 -10.72 -14.83 -6.43
C GLU A 333 -11.35 -14.67 -5.04
N ILE A 334 -10.53 -14.51 -3.99
CA ILE A 334 -11.01 -14.18 -2.63
C ILE A 334 -11.59 -12.76 -2.62
N ARG A 335 -10.84 -11.77 -3.14
CA ARG A 335 -11.23 -10.35 -3.09
C ARG A 335 -12.51 -10.03 -3.85
N TYR A 336 -12.78 -10.74 -4.93
CA TYR A 336 -14.01 -10.59 -5.72
C TYR A 336 -15.11 -11.56 -5.29
N GLY A 337 -14.89 -12.41 -4.28
CA GLY A 337 -15.87 -13.37 -3.80
C GLY A 337 -16.19 -14.49 -4.81
N ALA A 338 -15.25 -14.81 -5.71
CA ALA A 338 -15.36 -15.95 -6.62
C ALA A 338 -15.11 -17.28 -5.91
N ILE A 339 -14.30 -17.28 -4.84
CA ILE A 339 -14.12 -18.40 -3.93
C ILE A 339 -14.41 -17.97 -2.49
N PRO A 340 -14.76 -18.92 -1.58
CA PRO A 340 -15.00 -18.60 -0.18
C PRO A 340 -13.76 -18.00 0.50
N ASP A 341 -13.97 -16.91 1.23
CA ASP A 341 -12.96 -16.33 2.11
C ASP A 341 -12.91 -17.11 3.43
N GLN A 342 -12.10 -18.17 3.46
CA GLN A 342 -11.97 -19.05 4.63
C GLN A 342 -11.32 -18.36 5.85
N ARG A 343 -10.72 -17.18 5.65
CA ARG A 343 -9.95 -16.47 6.69
C ARG A 343 -10.61 -15.20 7.18
N GLY A 344 -11.76 -14.83 6.62
CA GLY A 344 -12.44 -13.57 6.95
C GLY A 344 -11.60 -12.33 6.59
N TRP A 345 -10.78 -12.41 5.53
CA TRP A 345 -10.02 -11.28 5.00
C TRP A 345 -10.90 -10.18 4.38
N MET A 346 -12.13 -10.47 3.95
CA MET A 346 -13.04 -9.50 3.35
C MET A 346 -14.02 -8.98 4.39
N ASN A 347 -13.76 -7.77 4.90
CA ASN A 347 -14.67 -7.09 5.81
C ASN A 347 -15.82 -6.46 5.01
N ILE A 348 -17.00 -7.06 5.09
CA ILE A 348 -18.18 -6.61 4.34
C ILE A 348 -18.64 -5.23 4.83
N VAL A 349 -18.92 -4.35 3.87
CA VAL A 349 -19.49 -3.02 4.11
C VAL A 349 -21.01 -3.17 4.19
N ASP A 350 -21.53 -3.02 5.41
CA ASP A 350 -22.96 -3.00 5.68
C ASP A 350 -23.62 -1.81 4.96
N GLY A 351 -24.59 -2.07 4.09
CA GLY A 351 -25.35 -1.07 3.30
C GLY A 351 -26.28 -0.17 4.13
N ARG A 352 -25.76 0.39 5.23
CA ARG A 352 -26.52 1.07 6.29
C ARG A 352 -26.37 2.59 6.26
N ALA A 353 -25.56 3.17 5.37
CA ALA A 353 -25.48 4.62 5.18
C ALA A 353 -26.72 5.17 4.43
N LYS A 354 -27.91 4.96 5.01
CA LYS A 354 -29.17 5.60 4.59
C LYS A 354 -29.23 7.02 5.10
#